data_AF-A0A258QNB5-F1
#
_entry.id   AF-A0A258QNB5-F1
#
_cell.length_a   1.000
_cell.length_b   1.000
_cell.length_c   1.000
_cell.angle_alpha   90.00
_cell.angle_beta   90.00
_cell.angle_gamma   90.00
#
_symmetry.space_group_name_H-M   'P 1'
#
loop_
_entity.id
_entity.type
_entity.pdbx_description
1 polymer ?
#
loop_
_entity_poly.entity_id
_entity_poly.type
_entity_poly.pdbx_seq_one_letter_code
_entity_poly.pdbx_strand_id
1 'polypeptide(L)'
;MSAAHKQPIVWLLTNDAVGLRNQVIGLAEHVGWPFELKLVNLRKPWRWLPGHLIPQAQTKLTADSPPLCAPWPDLIISCGRLGAAVALGVKRASKGKTFTVHIQNPQMPLHLVDLIAPPRHDGLKGKNVFHTRGALHHVSPQKIAAAMGVQHTLHPELKNIKSHRPIIGVLIGGSNATA
;
A
#
# COMPACT_ATOMS: atom_id res chain seq x y z
N MET A 1 25.34 -22.08 16.37
CA MET A 1 25.06 -21.98 14.92
C MET A 1 23.66 -21.40 14.76
N SER A 2 23.56 -20.10 14.45
CA SER A 2 22.25 -19.45 14.27
C SER A 2 21.63 -19.98 12.99
N ALA A 3 20.43 -20.58 13.07
CA ALA A 3 19.70 -20.98 11.88
C ALA A 3 19.52 -19.74 10.98
N ALA A 4 19.94 -19.83 9.73
CA ALA A 4 19.69 -18.78 8.76
C ALA A 4 18.16 -18.69 8.56
N HIS A 5 17.52 -17.69 9.18
CA HIS A 5 16.10 -17.46 8.96
C HIS A 5 15.90 -17.10 7.49
N LYS A 6 15.14 -17.96 6.79
CA LYS A 6 14.71 -17.67 5.41
C LYS A 6 13.99 -16.34 5.40
N GLN A 7 14.40 -15.43 4.51
CA GLN A 7 13.73 -14.14 4.39
C GLN A 7 12.26 -14.33 3.97
N PRO A 8 11.32 -13.61 4.60
CA PRO A 8 9.89 -13.75 4.30
C PRO A 8 9.56 -13.24 2.90
N ILE A 9 8.61 -13.90 2.24
CA ILE A 9 8.05 -13.47 0.96
C ILE A 9 6.99 -12.41 1.26
N VAL A 10 7.18 -11.19 0.74
CA VAL A 10 6.27 -10.06 0.98
C VAL A 10 5.65 -9.58 -0.33
N TRP A 11 4.32 -9.49 -0.37
CA TRP A 11 3.59 -8.90 -1.49
C TRP A 11 2.89 -7.61 -1.08
N LEU A 12 2.98 -6.59 -1.94
CA LEU A 12 2.16 -5.38 -1.84
C LEU A 12 1.01 -5.47 -2.84
N LEU A 13 -0.23 -5.40 -2.35
CA LEU A 13 -1.44 -5.52 -3.17
C LEU A 13 -2.25 -4.22 -3.16
N THR A 14 -2.33 -3.56 -4.29
CA THR A 14 -3.09 -2.31 -4.49
C THR A 14 -3.53 -2.21 -5.96
N ASN A 15 -4.41 -1.28 -6.28
CA ASN A 15 -4.63 -0.88 -7.68
C ASN A 15 -3.58 0.16 -8.14
N ASP A 16 -3.78 0.69 -9.34
CA ASP A 16 -2.96 1.70 -10.03
C ASP A 16 -2.98 3.10 -9.39
N ALA A 17 -3.85 3.33 -8.40
CA ALA A 17 -3.94 4.62 -7.72
C ALA A 17 -2.63 4.95 -6.97
N VAL A 18 -1.94 6.00 -7.41
CA VAL A 18 -0.64 6.41 -6.87
C VAL A 18 -0.68 6.63 -5.36
N GLY A 19 -1.76 7.21 -4.83
CA GLY A 19 -1.93 7.43 -3.39
C GLY A 19 -2.00 6.15 -2.56
N LEU A 20 -2.61 5.08 -3.10
CA LEU A 20 -2.67 3.77 -2.42
C LEU A 20 -1.33 3.06 -2.53
N ARG A 21 -0.68 3.14 -3.70
CA ARG A 21 0.68 2.63 -3.92
C ARG A 21 1.69 3.25 -2.94
N ASN A 22 1.64 4.56 -2.75
CA ASN A 22 2.56 5.26 -1.85
C ASN A 22 2.44 4.79 -0.40
N GLN A 23 1.24 4.43 0.04
CA GLN A 23 0.97 3.92 1.38
C GLN A 23 1.57 2.53 1.59
N VAL A 24 1.30 1.58 0.68
CA VAL A 24 1.82 0.21 0.80
C VAL A 24 3.34 0.17 0.71
N ILE A 25 3.94 0.97 -0.19
CA ILE A 25 5.40 1.09 -0.31
C ILE A 25 5.99 1.71 0.96
N GLY A 26 5.39 2.78 1.48
CA GLY A 26 5.90 3.46 2.67
C GLY A 26 5.96 2.56 3.90
N LEU A 27 4.93 1.73 4.09
CA LEU A 27 4.95 0.74 5.16
C LEU A 27 5.98 -0.37 4.90
N ALA A 28 6.04 -0.90 3.67
CA ALA A 28 6.97 -1.98 3.32
C ALA A 28 8.44 -1.59 3.45
N GLU A 29 8.81 -0.37 3.03
CA GLU A 29 10.16 0.16 3.21
C GLU A 29 10.54 0.28 4.69
N HIS A 30 9.60 0.67 5.56
CA HIS A 30 9.85 0.71 7.01
C HIS A 30 9.94 -0.68 7.64
N VAL A 31 9.23 -1.67 7.10
CA VAL A 31 9.39 -3.08 7.50
C VAL A 31 10.78 -3.60 7.12
N GLY A 32 11.34 -3.12 6.00
CA GLY A 32 12.73 -3.39 5.62
C GLY A 32 12.99 -4.76 4.98
N TRP A 33 11.95 -5.52 4.66
CA TRP A 33 12.06 -6.78 3.92
C TRP A 33 11.91 -6.56 2.41
N PRO A 34 12.57 -7.39 1.57
CA PRO A 34 12.31 -7.37 0.12
C PRO A 34 10.83 -7.65 -0.17
N PHE A 35 10.26 -6.91 -1.11
CA PHE A 35 8.85 -7.04 -1.47
C PHE A 35 8.62 -6.97 -2.97
N GLU A 36 7.51 -7.56 -3.41
CA GLU A 36 6.99 -7.44 -4.76
C GLU A 36 5.72 -6.60 -4.78
N LEU A 37 5.72 -5.51 -5.54
CA LEU A 37 4.51 -4.74 -5.81
C LEU A 37 3.69 -5.40 -6.92
N LYS A 38 2.44 -5.77 -6.61
CA LYS A 38 1.51 -6.34 -7.57
C LYS A 38 0.28 -5.43 -7.69
N LEU A 39 0.16 -4.77 -8.83
CA LEU A 39 -1.00 -3.95 -9.16
C LEU A 39 -2.13 -4.87 -9.60
N VAL A 40 -3.22 -4.88 -8.85
CA VAL A 40 -4.33 -5.82 -9.04
C VAL A 40 -5.64 -5.07 -9.23
N ASN A 41 -6.40 -5.49 -10.23
CA ASN A 41 -7.77 -5.06 -10.47
C ASN A 41 -8.66 -6.30 -10.68
N LEU A 42 -9.96 -6.16 -10.42
CA LEU A 42 -10.92 -7.24 -10.58
C LEU A 42 -11.72 -7.06 -11.87
N ARG A 43 -11.95 -8.14 -12.60
CA ARG A 43 -12.84 -8.13 -13.77
C ARG A 43 -14.29 -7.94 -13.33
N LYS A 44 -15.13 -7.37 -14.21
CA LYS A 44 -16.59 -7.35 -14.00
C LYS A 44 -17.13 -8.80 -14.01
N PRO A 45 -18.17 -9.14 -13.23
CA PRO A 45 -18.88 -8.28 -12.28
C PRO A 45 -18.21 -8.18 -10.90
N TRP A 46 -17.15 -8.95 -10.63
CA TRP A 46 -16.49 -9.05 -9.32
C TRP A 46 -16.04 -7.70 -8.77
N ARG A 47 -15.62 -6.76 -9.63
CA ARG A 47 -15.27 -5.38 -9.25
C ARG A 47 -16.38 -4.65 -8.47
N TRP A 48 -17.64 -4.97 -8.72
CA TRP A 48 -18.81 -4.31 -8.14
C TRP A 48 -19.30 -4.95 -6.84
N LEU A 49 -18.91 -6.20 -6.59
CA LEU A 49 -19.35 -6.93 -5.41
C LEU A 49 -18.55 -6.50 -4.16
N PRO A 50 -19.14 -6.62 -2.96
CA PRO A 50 -18.40 -6.52 -1.71
C PRO A 50 -17.25 -7.53 -1.70
N GLY A 51 -16.02 -7.05 -1.42
CA GLY A 51 -14.80 -7.83 -1.64
C GLY A 51 -14.75 -9.18 -0.92
N HIS A 52 -15.35 -9.25 0.27
CA HIS A 52 -15.36 -10.46 1.09
C HIS A 52 -16.27 -11.59 0.58
N LEU A 53 -17.23 -11.25 -0.29
CA LEU A 53 -18.16 -12.18 -0.92
C LEU A 53 -17.61 -12.79 -2.21
N ILE A 54 -16.47 -12.30 -2.71
CA ILE A 54 -15.89 -12.77 -3.97
C ILE A 54 -15.17 -14.10 -3.72
N PRO A 55 -15.66 -15.22 -4.28
CA PRO A 55 -14.97 -16.50 -4.16
C PRO A 55 -13.67 -16.46 -4.95
N GLN A 56 -12.57 -16.86 -4.31
CA GLN A 56 -11.25 -16.95 -4.94
C GLN A 56 -10.85 -15.65 -5.67
N ALA A 57 -11.00 -14.49 -5.02
CA ALA A 57 -10.77 -13.17 -5.60
C ALA A 57 -9.42 -13.05 -6.34
N GLN A 58 -8.37 -13.73 -5.86
CA GLN A 58 -7.05 -13.81 -6.49
C GLN A 58 -7.03 -14.41 -7.90
N THR A 59 -8.12 -15.07 -8.32
CA THR A 59 -8.30 -15.65 -9.67
C THR A 59 -9.22 -14.83 -10.58
N LYS A 60 -9.80 -13.74 -10.06
CA LYS A 60 -10.80 -12.92 -10.78
C LYS A 60 -10.20 -11.61 -11.27
N LEU A 61 -8.89 -11.61 -11.54
CA LEU A 61 -8.14 -10.44 -11.92
C LEU A 61 -8.41 -10.03 -13.37
N THR A 62 -8.11 -8.78 -13.71
CA THR A 62 -8.05 -8.33 -15.11
C THR A 62 -6.77 -8.84 -15.79
N ALA A 63 -6.72 -8.81 -17.12
CA ALA A 63 -5.61 -9.39 -17.88
C ALA A 63 -4.27 -8.66 -17.70
N ASP A 64 -4.31 -7.37 -17.36
CA ASP A 64 -3.18 -6.52 -17.03
C ASP A 64 -2.64 -6.73 -15.61
N SER A 65 -3.39 -7.44 -14.75
CA SER A 65 -2.92 -7.79 -13.41
C SER A 65 -1.97 -8.99 -13.48
N PRO A 66 -0.87 -9.01 -12.70
CA PRO A 66 0.01 -10.16 -12.66
C PRO A 66 -0.70 -11.36 -12.01
N PRO A 67 -0.39 -12.60 -12.44
CA PRO A 67 -0.95 -13.79 -11.82
C PRO A 67 -0.51 -13.91 -10.35
N LEU A 68 -1.43 -14.42 -9.51
CA LEU A 68 -1.17 -14.69 -8.10
C LEU A 68 -1.19 -16.21 -7.88
N CYS A 69 -0.02 -16.81 -7.83
CA CYS A 69 0.18 -18.24 -7.63
C CYS A 69 1.20 -18.51 -6.51
N ALA A 70 1.25 -19.76 -6.05
CA ALA A 70 2.24 -20.18 -5.07
C ALA A 70 3.68 -20.06 -5.63
N PRO A 71 4.71 -19.82 -4.79
CA PRO A 71 4.68 -19.82 -3.33
C PRO A 71 3.91 -18.60 -2.76
N TRP A 72 2.98 -18.87 -1.84
CA TRP A 72 2.20 -17.81 -1.21
C TRP A 72 3.08 -16.96 -0.29
N PRO A 73 2.81 -15.65 -0.19
CA PRO A 73 3.61 -14.77 0.65
C PRO A 73 3.36 -15.07 2.13
N ASP A 74 4.38 -14.84 2.94
CA ASP A 74 4.29 -14.84 4.40
C ASP A 74 3.53 -13.58 4.88
N LEU A 75 3.73 -12.45 4.19
CA LEU A 75 3.10 -11.16 4.49
C LEU A 75 2.48 -10.52 3.25
N ILE A 76 1.25 -10.04 3.38
CA ILE A 76 0.64 -9.09 2.44
C ILE A 76 0.44 -7.76 3.12
N ILE A 77 0.89 -6.68 2.47
CA ILE A 77 0.51 -5.31 2.79
C ILE A 77 -0.42 -4.83 1.67
N SER A 78 -1.65 -4.47 2.02
CA SER A 78 -2.67 -4.07 1.05
C SER A 78 -3.27 -2.71 1.36
N CYS A 79 -3.78 -2.04 0.34
CA CYS A 79 -4.51 -0.78 0.49
C CYS A 79 -5.63 -0.67 -0.55
N GLY A 80 -6.73 -0.02 -0.16
CA GLY A 80 -7.94 0.11 -0.97
C GLY A 80 -8.78 -1.16 -1.06
N ARG A 81 -10.06 -1.00 -1.36
CA ARG A 81 -11.08 -2.07 -1.37
C ARG A 81 -10.68 -3.29 -2.21
N LEU A 82 -10.16 -3.07 -3.42
CA LEU A 82 -9.79 -4.17 -4.34
C LEU A 82 -8.55 -4.93 -3.82
N GLY A 83 -7.54 -4.21 -3.34
CA GLY A 83 -6.37 -4.82 -2.71
C GLY A 83 -6.76 -5.67 -1.50
N ALA A 84 -7.70 -5.18 -0.68
CA ALA A 84 -8.25 -5.91 0.45
C ALA A 84 -8.93 -7.23 0.04
N ALA A 85 -9.80 -7.18 -0.98
CA ALA A 85 -10.50 -8.36 -1.50
C ALA A 85 -9.53 -9.43 -2.02
N VAL A 86 -8.52 -9.01 -2.79
CA VAL A 86 -7.51 -9.92 -3.35
C VAL A 86 -6.62 -10.49 -2.25
N ALA A 87 -6.21 -9.68 -1.26
CA ALA A 87 -5.44 -10.15 -0.11
C ALA A 87 -6.18 -11.25 0.67
N LEU A 88 -7.49 -11.07 0.89
CA LEU A 88 -8.33 -12.09 1.50
C LEU A 88 -8.41 -13.37 0.64
N GLY A 89 -8.48 -13.22 -0.69
CA GLY A 89 -8.41 -14.34 -1.62
C GLY A 89 -7.12 -15.15 -1.48
N VAL A 90 -5.97 -14.47 -1.44
CA VAL A 90 -4.66 -15.11 -1.23
C VAL A 90 -4.57 -15.78 0.15
N LYS A 91 -5.04 -15.11 1.21
CA LYS A 91 -5.09 -15.69 2.56
C LYS A 91 -5.90 -16.98 2.62
N ARG A 92 -7.05 -17.03 1.95
CA ARG A 92 -7.87 -18.25 1.83
C ARG A 92 -7.14 -19.33 1.03
N ALA A 93 -6.51 -18.97 -0.09
CA ALA A 93 -5.76 -19.89 -0.93
C ALA A 93 -4.51 -20.47 -0.24
N SER A 94 -3.87 -19.70 0.64
CA SER A 94 -2.75 -20.14 1.47
C SER A 94 -3.18 -20.90 2.73
N LYS A 95 -4.49 -21.19 2.90
CA LYS A 95 -5.06 -21.83 4.10
C LYS A 95 -4.73 -21.07 5.40
N GLY A 96 -4.71 -19.74 5.33
CA GLY A 96 -4.44 -18.87 6.47
C GLY A 96 -2.96 -18.67 6.80
N LYS A 97 -2.02 -19.22 6.00
CA LYS A 97 -0.58 -19.06 6.23
C LYS A 97 -0.06 -17.64 5.97
N THR A 98 -0.71 -16.92 5.06
CA THR A 98 -0.37 -15.53 4.76
C THR A 98 -0.95 -14.59 5.81
N PHE A 99 -0.09 -13.83 6.47
CA PHE A 99 -0.50 -12.76 7.38
C PHE A 99 -0.87 -11.50 6.58
N THR A 100 -2.02 -10.89 6.87
CA THR A 100 -2.53 -9.73 6.13
C THR A 100 -2.52 -8.46 6.96
N VAL A 101 -1.82 -7.45 6.46
CA VAL A 101 -1.87 -6.06 6.93
C VAL A 101 -2.63 -5.23 5.88
N HIS A 102 -3.65 -4.50 6.31
CA HIS A 102 -4.41 -3.61 5.44
C HIS A 102 -4.33 -2.16 5.92
N ILE A 103 -4.00 -1.23 5.03
CA ILE A 103 -3.98 0.20 5.31
C ILE A 103 -5.34 0.79 4.90
N GLN A 104 -5.91 1.66 5.73
CA GLN A 104 -7.27 2.21 5.62
C GLN A 104 -8.38 1.23 6.03
N ASN A 105 -9.64 1.63 5.86
CA ASN A 105 -10.80 0.75 6.05
C ASN A 105 -10.91 -0.28 4.90
N PRO A 106 -10.89 -1.60 5.18
CA PRO A 106 -10.95 -2.63 4.15
C PRO A 106 -12.32 -2.80 3.49
N GLN A 107 -13.36 -2.13 4.00
CA GLN A 107 -14.75 -2.24 3.53
C GLN A 107 -15.28 -3.68 3.55
N MET A 108 -14.89 -4.43 4.58
CA MET A 108 -15.35 -5.79 4.88
C MET A 108 -15.23 -6.08 6.38
N PRO A 109 -15.81 -7.18 6.89
CA PRO A 109 -15.69 -7.54 8.29
C PRO A 109 -14.23 -7.61 8.76
N LEU A 110 -13.92 -6.89 9.84
CA LEU A 110 -12.53 -6.64 10.27
C LEU A 110 -11.79 -7.92 10.64
N HIS A 111 -12.48 -8.92 11.18
CA HIS A 111 -11.90 -10.22 11.57
C HIS A 111 -11.33 -11.03 10.39
N LEU A 112 -11.61 -10.63 9.15
CA LEU A 112 -11.07 -11.29 7.96
C LEU A 112 -9.63 -10.83 7.64
N VAL A 113 -9.16 -9.75 8.26
CA VAL A 113 -7.82 -9.19 8.13
C VAL A 113 -7.06 -9.39 9.44
N ASP A 114 -5.76 -9.71 9.40
CA ASP A 114 -5.00 -9.92 10.65
C ASP A 114 -4.67 -8.61 11.37
N LEU A 115 -4.32 -7.56 10.61
CA LEU A 115 -4.04 -6.23 11.15
C LEU A 115 -4.56 -5.14 10.19
N ILE A 116 -5.18 -4.11 10.74
CA ILE A 116 -5.73 -2.99 9.99
C ILE A 116 -5.11 -1.69 10.53
N ALA A 117 -4.54 -0.88 9.64
CA ALA A 117 -3.90 0.38 9.96
C ALA A 117 -4.66 1.57 9.32
N PRO A 118 -5.84 1.96 9.86
CA PRO A 118 -6.59 3.08 9.34
C PRO A 118 -6.11 4.42 9.95
N PRO A 119 -6.22 5.53 9.22
CA PRO A 119 -6.11 6.86 9.81
C PRO A 119 -7.08 7.06 10.98
N ARG A 120 -6.66 7.81 12.01
CA ARG A 120 -7.50 8.13 13.17
C ARG A 120 -8.86 8.75 12.79
N HIS A 121 -8.90 9.54 11.72
CA HIS A 121 -10.13 10.21 11.27
C HIS A 121 -11.17 9.26 10.66
N ASP A 122 -10.82 8.01 10.33
CA ASP A 122 -11.78 7.02 9.83
C ASP A 122 -12.68 6.45 10.94
N GLY A 123 -12.32 6.65 12.21
CA GLY A 123 -13.14 6.23 13.37
C GLY A 123 -13.31 4.70 13.54
N LEU A 124 -12.56 3.89 12.81
CA LEU A 124 -12.69 2.42 12.80
C LEU A 124 -12.27 1.80 14.14
N LYS A 125 -13.09 0.94 14.75
CA LYS A 125 -12.75 0.27 16.03
C LYS A 125 -12.75 -1.24 15.87
N GLY A 126 -11.75 -1.92 16.44
CA GLY A 126 -11.64 -3.38 16.41
C GLY A 126 -10.39 -3.87 17.13
N LYS A 127 -10.37 -5.15 17.53
CA LYS A 127 -9.25 -5.76 18.26
C LYS A 127 -7.94 -5.80 17.44
N ASN A 128 -8.07 -5.80 16.12
CA ASN A 128 -6.97 -5.86 15.15
C ASN A 128 -6.72 -4.49 14.47
N VAL A 129 -7.20 -3.39 15.05
CA VAL A 129 -7.09 -2.05 14.47
C VAL A 129 -6.00 -1.25 15.17
N PHE A 130 -5.04 -0.75 14.40
CA PHE A 130 -3.95 0.11 14.85
C PHE A 130 -4.02 1.48 14.16
N HIS A 131 -4.45 2.50 14.89
CA HIS A 131 -4.68 3.81 14.29
C HIS A 131 -3.39 4.57 13.94
N THR A 132 -3.28 4.99 12.68
CA THR A 132 -2.22 5.88 12.22
C THR A 132 -2.65 7.35 12.38
N ARG A 133 -1.69 8.28 12.55
CA ARG A 133 -2.00 9.72 12.67
C ARG A 133 -2.69 10.27 11.40
N GLY A 134 -2.29 9.77 10.24
CA GLY A 134 -2.83 10.11 8.93
C GLY A 134 -2.51 9.01 7.92
N ALA A 135 -2.62 9.32 6.62
CA ALA A 135 -2.21 8.40 5.57
C ALA A 135 -0.70 8.09 5.67
N LEU A 136 -0.33 6.82 5.50
CA LEU A 136 1.06 6.41 5.47
C LEU A 136 1.73 6.90 4.18
N HIS A 137 3.04 7.09 4.22
CA HIS A 137 3.81 7.53 3.05
C HIS A 137 5.25 7.05 3.16
N HIS A 138 5.95 7.06 2.02
CA HIS A 138 7.36 6.70 1.95
C HIS A 138 8.31 7.92 2.01
N VAL A 139 7.81 9.12 2.36
CA VAL A 139 8.68 10.29 2.59
C VAL A 139 9.47 10.11 3.88
N SER A 140 10.79 10.21 3.78
CA SER A 140 11.73 10.10 4.91
C SER A 140 12.73 11.27 4.90
N PRO A 141 13.37 11.59 6.04
CA PRO A 141 14.44 12.60 6.08
C PRO A 141 15.54 12.36 5.05
N GLN A 142 15.91 11.10 4.82
CA GLN A 142 16.92 10.71 3.84
C GLN A 142 16.47 10.99 2.41
N LYS A 143 15.22 10.65 2.06
CA LYS A 143 14.65 10.96 0.74
C LYS A 143 14.50 12.46 0.51
N ILE A 144 14.15 13.22 1.55
CA ILE A 144 14.13 14.69 1.49
C ILE A 144 15.53 15.24 1.23
N ALA A 145 16.55 14.78 1.97
CA ALA A 145 17.93 15.21 1.78
C ALA A 145 18.45 14.92 0.37
N ALA A 146 18.20 13.70 -0.14
CA ALA A 146 18.57 13.33 -1.50
C ALA A 146 17.84 14.19 -2.55
N ALA A 147 16.53 14.41 -2.38
CA ALA A 147 15.75 15.25 -3.27
C ALA A 147 16.24 16.71 -3.26
N MET A 148 16.57 17.26 -2.10
CA MET A 148 17.18 18.60 -1.99
C MET A 148 18.51 18.68 -2.76
N GLY A 149 19.35 17.64 -2.68
CA GLY A 149 20.59 17.56 -3.45
C GLY A 149 20.37 17.66 -4.96
N VAL A 150 19.42 16.87 -5.48
CA VAL A 150 19.05 16.91 -6.91
C VAL A 150 18.49 18.29 -7.29
N GLN A 151 17.57 18.83 -6.50
CA GLN A 151 16.94 20.12 -6.78
C GLN A 151 17.96 21.28 -6.72
N HIS A 152 18.92 21.25 -5.80
CA HIS A 152 19.99 22.27 -5.74
C HIS A 152 20.92 22.25 -6.96
N THR A 153 21.09 21.09 -7.60
CA THR A 153 21.88 20.96 -8.83
C THR A 153 21.10 21.44 -10.04
N LEU A 154 19.81 21.10 -10.13
CA LEU A 154 18.95 21.50 -11.25
C LEU A 154 18.55 22.97 -11.19
N HIS A 155 18.40 23.50 -9.98
CA HIS A 155 17.86 24.84 -9.70
C HIS A 155 18.73 25.59 -8.68
N PRO A 156 19.99 25.94 -9.04
CA PRO A 156 20.89 26.65 -8.14
C PRO A 156 20.32 28.00 -7.66
N GLU A 157 19.45 28.63 -8.44
CA GLU A 157 18.76 29.88 -8.13
C GLU A 157 17.86 29.79 -6.88
N LEU A 158 17.34 28.59 -6.54
CA LEU A 158 16.49 28.39 -5.36
C LEU A 158 17.21 28.73 -4.05
N LYS A 159 18.54 28.61 -4.00
CA LYS A 159 19.35 28.99 -2.83
C LYS A 159 19.27 30.50 -2.55
N ASN A 160 19.11 31.29 -3.60
CA ASN A 160 19.14 32.76 -3.55
C ASN A 160 17.74 33.38 -3.47
N ILE A 161 16.67 32.61 -3.69
CA ILE A 161 15.29 33.11 -3.59
C ILE A 161 14.94 33.47 -2.14
N LYS A 162 15.50 32.77 -1.15
CA LYS A 162 15.23 33.01 0.29
C LYS A 162 15.76 34.34 0.81
N SER A 163 16.76 34.95 0.18
CA SER A 163 17.41 36.16 0.71
C SER A 163 16.67 37.46 0.40
N HIS A 164 15.65 37.44 -0.47
CA HIS A 164 15.06 38.69 -0.96
C HIS A 164 13.55 38.84 -0.74
N ARG A 165 12.77 37.76 -0.52
CA ARG A 165 11.28 37.81 -0.45
C ARG A 165 10.67 36.61 0.30
N PRO A 166 9.46 36.70 0.88
CA PRO A 166 8.72 35.53 1.37
C PRO A 166 8.39 34.56 0.23
N ILE A 167 8.52 33.25 0.49
CA ILE A 167 8.24 32.19 -0.49
C ILE A 167 6.92 31.53 -0.13
N ILE A 168 6.00 31.46 -1.10
CA ILE A 168 4.79 30.65 -1.01
C ILE A 168 4.98 29.41 -1.88
N GLY A 169 4.97 28.24 -1.25
CA GLY A 169 4.92 26.96 -1.96
C GLY A 169 3.47 26.51 -2.11
N VAL A 170 3.06 26.19 -3.34
CA VAL A 170 1.75 25.61 -3.64
C VAL A 170 1.94 24.19 -4.13
N LEU A 171 1.31 23.22 -3.47
CA LEU A 171 1.23 21.84 -3.94
C LEU A 171 0.04 21.72 -4.88
N ILE A 172 0.30 21.63 -6.18
CA ILE A 172 -0.73 21.38 -7.19
C ILE A 172 -0.87 19.87 -7.35
N GLY A 173 -2.03 19.33 -6.98
CA GLY A 173 -2.35 17.91 -7.16
C GLY A 173 -2.46 17.52 -8.63
N GLY A 174 -2.39 16.21 -8.90
CA GLY A 174 -2.63 15.65 -10.25
C GLY A 174 -4.12 15.39 -10.52
N SER A 175 -4.43 14.86 -11.71
CA SER A 175 -5.77 14.37 -12.02
C SER A 175 -6.17 13.26 -11.03
N ASN A 176 -7.33 13.40 -10.38
CA ASN A 176 -7.88 12.40 -9.46
C ASN A 176 -8.62 11.26 -10.19
N ALA A 177 -8.69 11.30 -11.52
CA ALA A 177 -9.34 10.25 -12.30
C ALA A 177 -8.39 9.04 -12.44
N THR A 178 -8.58 8.03 -11.61
CA THR A 178 -8.13 6.67 -11.92
C THR A 178 -9.03 6.09 -13.02
N ALA A 179 -8.44 5.51 -14.06
CA ALA A 179 -9.15 4.94 -15.21
C ALA A 179 -10.08 3.76 -14.85
#